data_AF-A0A1Q9UW39-F1
#
_entry.id   AF-A0A1Q9UW39-F1
#
_cell.length_a   1.000
_cell.length_b   1.000
_cell.length_c   1.000
_cell.angle_alpha   90.00
_cell.angle_beta   90.00
_cell.angle_gamma   90.00
#
_symmetry.space_group_name_H-M   'P 1'
#
loop_
_entity.id
_entity.type
_entity.pdbx_description
1 polymer ?
#
loop_
_entity_poly.entity_id
_entity_poly.type
_entity_poly.pdbx_seq_one_letter_code
_entity_poly.pdbx_strand_id
1 'polypeptide(L)'
;MILADTSAWVEYDRATGSPVDERMAELIASGSSLAVTEPVMMEVLARARTADREDDLRRLLLSVTLLPVEPVADFDAAARIYRRCRESGVTPRGLLDCLIAAVGWRHGASLLAHDVDLDRVAGVVGLPLDDASLRA
;
A
#
# COMPACT_ATOMS: atom_id res chain seq x y z
N MET A 1 -0.36 -0.50 -12.87
CA MET A 1 0.70 -0.57 -11.84
C MET A 1 0.09 -1.14 -10.57
N ILE A 2 0.88 -1.78 -9.72
CA ILE A 2 0.46 -2.38 -8.47
C ILE A 2 1.14 -1.59 -7.34
N LEU A 3 0.35 -0.85 -6.56
CA LEU A 3 0.80 -0.15 -5.37
C LEU A 3 0.78 -1.14 -4.19
N ALA A 4 1.95 -1.52 -3.69
CA ALA A 4 2.04 -2.38 -2.53
C ALA A 4 1.87 -1.58 -1.24
N ASP A 5 0.93 -1.98 -0.40
CA ASP A 5 0.73 -1.46 0.96
C ASP A 5 1.85 -1.92 1.91
N THR A 6 2.01 -1.22 3.03
CA THR A 6 2.90 -1.59 4.13
C THR A 6 2.71 -3.03 4.58
N SER A 7 1.47 -3.53 4.65
CA SER A 7 1.21 -4.94 5.02
C SER A 7 1.83 -5.93 4.01
N ALA A 8 1.83 -5.62 2.71
CA ALA A 8 2.45 -6.48 1.70
C ALA A 8 3.99 -6.48 1.82
N TRP A 9 4.60 -5.33 2.08
CA TRP A 9 6.03 -5.25 2.37
C TRP A 9 6.42 -6.03 3.62
N VAL A 10 5.57 -6.03 4.65
CA VAL A 10 5.79 -6.79 5.88
C VAL A 10 5.70 -8.30 5.66
N GLU A 11 4.75 -8.76 4.84
CA GLU A 11 4.66 -10.17 4.46
C GLU A 11 5.92 -10.63 3.72
N TYR A 12 6.38 -9.83 2.74
CA TYR A 12 7.61 -10.09 2.00
C TYR A 12 8.86 -10.08 2.87
N ASP A 13 9.02 -9.07 3.74
CA ASP A 13 10.16 -8.96 4.67
C ASP A 13 10.27 -10.18 5.60
N ARG A 14 9.13 -10.77 5.96
CA ARG A 14 9.05 -11.94 6.85
C ARG A 14 9.12 -13.28 6.12
N ALA A 15 9.08 -13.29 4.79
CA ALA A 15 9.01 -14.50 3.96
C ALA A 15 7.93 -15.48 4.45
N THR A 16 6.70 -14.97 4.61
CA THR A 16 5.60 -15.73 5.23
C THR A 16 5.07 -16.88 4.38
N GLY A 17 5.34 -16.89 3.07
CA GLY A 17 4.74 -17.82 2.11
C GLY A 17 3.25 -17.57 1.88
N SER A 18 2.74 -16.40 2.26
CA SER A 18 1.37 -16.00 1.93
C SER A 18 1.26 -15.66 0.43
N PRO A 19 0.05 -15.67 -0.16
CA PRO A 19 -0.13 -15.25 -1.56
C PRO A 19 0.42 -13.85 -1.83
N VAL A 20 0.34 -12.95 -0.85
CA VAL A 20 0.89 -11.59 -0.94
C VAL A 20 2.41 -11.59 -0.97
N ASP A 21 3.07 -12.40 -0.14
CA ASP A 21 4.53 -12.58 -0.15
C ASP A 21 5.01 -13.13 -1.51
N GLU A 22 4.42 -14.23 -1.96
CA GLU A 22 4.75 -14.84 -3.26
C GLU A 22 4.57 -13.85 -4.41
N ARG A 23 3.47 -13.08 -4.37
CA ARG A 23 3.20 -12.03 -5.36
C ARG A 23 4.22 -10.90 -5.31
N MET A 24 4.63 -10.45 -4.13
CA MET A 24 5.69 -9.46 -3.98
C MET A 24 7.01 -9.95 -4.57
N ALA A 25 7.39 -11.21 -4.31
CA ALA A 25 8.60 -11.82 -4.85
C ALA A 25 8.58 -11.86 -6.40
N GLU A 26 7.46 -12.26 -7.01
CA GLU A 26 7.27 -12.21 -8.46
C GLU A 26 7.42 -10.81 -9.04
N LEU A 27 6.77 -9.82 -8.41
CA LEU A 27 6.77 -8.44 -8.90
C LEU A 27 8.15 -7.78 -8.77
N ILE A 28 8.89 -8.08 -7.71
CA ILE A 28 10.29 -7.64 -7.55
C ILE A 28 11.19 -8.31 -8.60
N ALA A 29 11.04 -9.62 -8.81
CA ALA A 29 11.86 -10.37 -9.77
C ALA A 29 11.62 -9.95 -11.23
N SER A 30 10.37 -9.64 -11.59
CA SER A 30 10.01 -9.20 -12.95
C SER A 30 10.38 -7.73 -13.23
N GLY A 31 10.70 -6.95 -12.19
CA GLY A 31 11.14 -5.55 -12.29
C GLY A 31 10.12 -4.60 -12.92
N SER A 32 8.89 -5.07 -13.15
CA SER A 32 7.88 -4.36 -13.93
C SER A 32 6.58 -4.34 -13.13
N SER A 33 5.98 -3.16 -12.97
CA SER A 33 4.66 -2.89 -12.36
C SER A 33 4.57 -2.68 -10.85
N LEU A 34 5.57 -3.06 -10.04
CA LEU A 34 5.56 -2.79 -8.60
C LEU A 34 5.82 -1.31 -8.31
N ALA A 35 5.02 -0.75 -7.40
CA ALA A 35 5.12 0.63 -6.99
C ALA A 35 4.95 0.81 -5.48
N VAL A 36 5.46 1.94 -5.00
CA VAL A 36 5.39 2.40 -3.60
C VAL A 36 4.97 3.87 -3.57
N THR A 37 4.50 4.34 -2.42
CA THR A 37 4.25 5.77 -2.16
C THR A 37 4.89 6.18 -0.82
N GLU A 38 5.12 7.47 -0.62
CA GLU A 38 5.78 8.03 0.56
C GLU A 38 5.19 7.57 1.91
N PRO A 39 3.86 7.51 2.14
CA PRO A 39 3.33 7.01 3.40
C PRO A 39 3.67 5.54 3.65
N VAL A 40 3.69 4.69 2.61
CA VAL A 40 4.13 3.29 2.74
C VAL A 40 5.62 3.23 3.04
N MET A 41 6.45 4.01 2.32
CA MET A 41 7.89 4.07 2.59
C MET A 41 8.17 4.47 4.05
N MET A 42 7.46 5.50 4.54
CA MET A 42 7.57 5.97 5.91
C MET A 42 7.24 4.85 6.91
N GLU A 43 6.13 4.16 6.72
CA GLU A 43 5.70 3.08 7.61
C GLU A 43 6.64 1.86 7.58
N VAL A 44 7.15 1.48 6.40
CA VAL A 44 8.08 0.35 6.26
C VAL A 44 9.43 0.67 6.91
N LEU A 45 10.00 1.84 6.65
CA LEU A 45 11.30 2.24 7.22
C LEU A 45 11.20 2.42 8.74
N ALA A 46 10.11 2.99 9.25
CA ALA A 46 9.90 3.16 10.69
C ALA A 46 9.78 1.84 11.47
N ARG A 47 9.52 0.72 10.78
CA ARG A 47 9.45 -0.62 11.39
C ARG A 47 10.79 -1.35 11.45
N ALA A 48 11.84 -0.83 10.80
CA ALA A 48 13.16 -1.42 10.85
C ALA A 48 13.69 -1.44 12.29
N ARG A 49 14.25 -2.58 12.71
CA ARG A 49 14.77 -2.76 14.08
C ARG A 49 16.24 -2.36 14.22
N THR A 50 16.95 -2.20 13.11
CA THR A 50 18.37 -1.85 13.04
C THR A 50 18.60 -0.92 11.87
N ALA A 51 19.67 -0.11 11.94
CA ALA A 51 20.08 0.78 10.86
C ALA A 51 20.41 -0.01 9.57
N ASP A 52 21.10 -1.15 9.70
CA ASP A 52 21.42 -2.01 8.54
C ASP A 52 20.15 -2.50 7.82
N ARG A 53 19.13 -2.93 8.58
CA ARG A 53 17.84 -3.36 7.99
C ARG A 53 17.11 -2.18 7.35
N GLU A 54 17.14 -1.01 7.99
CA GLU A 54 16.56 0.22 7.44
C GLU A 54 17.19 0.56 6.08
N ASP A 55 18.51 0.48 5.96
CA ASP A 55 19.24 0.76 4.73
C ASP A 55 18.98 -0.27 3.63
N ASP A 56 18.87 -1.56 3.98
CA ASP A 56 18.44 -2.60 3.04
C ASP A 56 17.03 -2.33 2.50
N LEU A 57 16.08 -2.05 3.39
CA LEU A 57 14.69 -1.74 3.00
C LEU A 57 14.62 -0.48 2.15
N ARG A 58 15.36 0.58 2.52
CA ARG A 58 15.45 1.82 1.74
C ARG A 58 15.94 1.56 0.33
N ARG A 59 17.01 0.79 0.17
CA ARG A 59 17.53 0.43 -1.16
C ARG A 59 16.52 -0.32 -2.01
N LEU A 60 15.76 -1.24 -1.40
CA LEU A 60 14.69 -1.97 -2.09
C LEU A 60 13.51 -1.06 -2.47
N LEU A 61 13.03 -0.20 -1.57
CA LEU A 61 11.92 0.70 -1.86
C LEU A 61 12.28 1.75 -2.93
N LEU A 62 13.55 2.16 -3.00
CA LEU A 62 14.06 3.06 -4.04
C LEU A 62 14.30 2.37 -5.39
N SER A 63 14.24 1.04 -5.46
CA SER A 63 14.39 0.31 -6.74
C SER A 63 13.06 0.11 -7.47
N VAL A 64 11.92 0.33 -6.81
CA VAL A 64 10.58 0.22 -7.41
C VAL A 64 10.03 1.58 -7.84
N THR A 65 8.92 1.59 -8.57
CA THR A 65 8.32 2.84 -9.06
C THR A 65 7.72 3.65 -7.91
N LEU A 66 8.12 4.90 -7.74
CA LEU A 66 7.46 5.82 -6.81
C LEU A 66 6.20 6.42 -7.44
N LEU A 67 5.06 6.28 -6.75
CA LEU A 67 3.84 7.05 -6.99
C LEU A 67 3.81 8.20 -5.99
N PRO A 68 4.24 9.41 -6.39
CA PRO A 68 4.41 10.50 -5.45
C PRO A 68 3.05 10.98 -4.96
N VAL A 69 2.97 11.30 -3.66
CA VAL A 69 1.85 12.05 -3.10
C VAL A 69 1.78 13.43 -3.75
N GLU A 70 0.59 13.81 -4.20
CA GLU A 70 0.29 15.18 -4.60
C GLU A 70 -0.38 15.91 -3.42
N PRO A 71 0.34 16.77 -2.67
CA PRO A 71 -0.04 17.12 -1.30
C PRO A 71 -1.42 17.77 -1.15
N VAL A 72 -1.83 18.63 -2.10
CA VAL A 72 -3.14 19.27 -2.00
C VAL A 72 -4.26 18.30 -2.38
N ALA A 73 -4.06 17.55 -3.46
CA ALA A 73 -5.09 16.68 -4.03
C ALA A 73 -5.32 15.42 -3.17
N ASP A 74 -4.24 14.74 -2.78
CA ASP A 74 -4.35 13.44 -2.13
C ASP A 74 -4.74 13.54 -0.66
N PHE A 75 -4.34 14.60 0.04
CA PHE A 75 -4.81 14.83 1.42
C PHE A 75 -6.30 15.23 1.46
N ASP A 76 -6.77 16.06 0.53
CA ASP A 76 -8.20 16.37 0.41
C ASP A 76 -9.00 15.12 0.02
N ALA A 77 -8.50 14.33 -0.94
CA ALA A 77 -9.11 13.06 -1.32
C ALA A 77 -9.14 12.08 -0.14
N ALA A 78 -8.05 11.91 0.60
CA ALA A 78 -7.99 11.05 1.79
C ALA A 78 -9.05 11.43 2.83
N ALA A 79 -9.24 12.73 3.08
CA ALA A 79 -10.29 13.21 3.99
C ALA A 79 -11.69 12.87 3.47
N ARG A 80 -11.95 12.97 2.16
CA ARG A 80 -13.23 12.57 1.56
C ARG A 80 -13.45 11.05 1.64
N ILE A 81 -12.42 10.26 1.34
CA ILE A 81 -12.44 8.80 1.44
C ILE A 81 -12.79 8.39 2.87
N TYR A 82 -12.10 8.94 3.86
CA TYR A 82 -12.37 8.65 5.27
C TYR A 82 -13.83 8.92 5.65
N ARG A 83 -14.38 10.10 5.28
CA ARG A 83 -15.79 10.41 5.56
C ARG A 83 -16.75 9.44 4.87
N ARG A 84 -16.50 9.12 3.59
CA ARG A 84 -17.33 8.19 2.82
C ARG A 84 -17.31 6.77 3.41
N CYS A 85 -16.15 6.31 3.88
CA CYS A 85 -16.04 5.04 4.61
C CYS A 85 -16.94 5.06 5.85
N ARG A 86 -16.84 6.12 6.67
CA ARG A 86 -17.64 6.27 7.89
C ARG A 86 -19.14 6.31 7.62
N GLU A 87 -19.57 6.99 6.56
CA GLU A 87 -20.97 7.00 6.08
C GLU A 87 -21.44 5.61 5.62
N SER A 88 -20.52 4.79 5.13
CA SER A 88 -20.78 3.42 4.65
C SER A 88 -20.60 2.34 5.74
N GLY A 89 -20.42 2.73 7.00
CA GLY A 89 -20.20 1.79 8.12
C GLY A 89 -18.80 1.16 8.17
N VAL A 90 -17.88 1.58 7.30
CA VAL A 90 -16.47 1.14 7.29
C VAL A 90 -15.65 2.13 8.12
N THR A 91 -14.82 1.62 9.03
CA THR A 91 -13.89 2.45 9.79
C THR A 91 -12.46 2.15 9.35
N PRO A 92 -11.82 3.03 8.57
CA PRO A 92 -10.40 2.90 8.25
C PRO A 92 -9.57 2.88 9.53
N ARG A 93 -8.44 2.16 9.56
CA ARG A 93 -7.55 2.13 10.74
C ARG A 93 -6.87 3.47 10.97
N GLY A 94 -6.66 4.23 9.89
CA GLY A 94 -6.14 5.59 9.95
C GLY A 94 -6.33 6.37 8.64
N LEU A 95 -6.00 7.66 8.70
CA LEU A 95 -5.99 8.54 7.52
C LEU A 95 -4.90 8.15 6.51
N LEU A 96 -3.83 7.47 6.94
CA LEU A 96 -2.79 6.99 6.02
C LEU A 96 -3.32 5.92 5.06
N ASP A 97 -4.14 4.97 5.51
CA ASP A 97 -4.82 4.01 4.62
C ASP A 97 -5.64 4.75 3.55
N CYS A 98 -6.31 5.85 3.94
CA CYS A 98 -7.09 6.68 3.01
C CYS A 98 -6.20 7.46 2.04
N LEU A 99 -5.02 7.91 2.49
CA LEU A 99 -4.03 8.58 1.65
C LEU A 99 -3.41 7.62 0.63
N ILE A 100 -3.05 6.41 1.05
CA ILE A 100 -2.57 5.35 0.16
C ILE A 100 -3.63 5.02 -0.89
N ALA A 101 -4.89 4.88 -0.47
CA ALA A 101 -6.01 4.65 -1.39
C ALA A 101 -6.20 5.82 -2.38
N ALA A 102 -6.05 7.07 -1.93
CA ALA A 102 -6.13 8.25 -2.79
C ALA A 102 -5.02 8.26 -3.85
N VAL A 103 -3.77 7.99 -3.47
CA VAL A 103 -2.63 7.88 -4.40
C VAL A 103 -2.88 6.77 -5.41
N GLY A 104 -3.26 5.58 -4.94
CA GLY A 104 -3.56 4.44 -5.82
C GLY A 104 -4.65 4.77 -6.84
N TRP A 105 -5.73 5.41 -6.38
CA TRP A 105 -6.85 5.80 -7.24
C TRP A 105 -6.43 6.84 -8.29
N ARG A 106 -5.71 7.90 -7.89
CA ARG A 106 -5.25 8.96 -8.81
C ARG A 106 -4.32 8.42 -9.89
N HIS A 107 -3.48 7.43 -9.56
CA HIS A 107 -2.56 6.81 -10.50
C HIS A 107 -3.16 5.63 -11.29
N GLY A 108 -4.43 5.26 -11.06
CA GLY A 108 -5.04 4.09 -11.67
C GLY A 108 -4.31 2.78 -11.34
N ALA A 109 -3.72 2.70 -10.15
CA ALA A 109 -3.03 1.52 -9.65
C ALA A 109 -4.02 0.57 -8.96
N SER A 110 -3.74 -0.74 -9.02
CA SER A 110 -4.35 -1.69 -8.09
C SER A 110 -3.56 -1.73 -6.78
N LEU A 111 -4.23 -2.00 -5.67
CA LEU A 111 -3.61 -2.14 -4.36
C LEU A 111 -3.25 -3.62 -4.10
N LEU A 112 -2.03 -3.89 -3.63
CA LEU A 112 -1.65 -5.19 -3.09
C LEU A 112 -1.48 -5.07 -1.57
N ALA A 113 -2.31 -5.77 -0.81
CA ALA A 113 -2.34 -5.65 0.65
C ALA A 113 -2.64 -6.98 1.34
N HIS A 114 -2.05 -7.17 2.53
CA HIS A 114 -2.41 -8.23 3.48
C HIS A 114 -3.17 -7.64 4.67
N ASP A 115 -4.25 -6.91 4.37
CA ASP A 115 -5.04 -6.18 5.36
C ASP A 115 -6.51 -6.05 4.92
N VAL A 116 -7.41 -6.67 5.67
CA VAL A 116 -8.85 -6.69 5.38
C VAL A 116 -9.50 -5.31 5.50
N ASP A 117 -8.94 -4.40 6.29
CA ASP A 117 -9.50 -3.06 6.42
C ASP A 117 -9.24 -2.22 5.16
N LEU A 118 -8.09 -2.42 4.51
CA LEU A 118 -7.80 -1.81 3.21
C LEU A 118 -8.71 -2.32 2.09
N ASP A 119 -9.08 -3.60 2.07
CA ASP A 119 -10.06 -4.15 1.12
C ASP A 119 -11.43 -3.45 1.26
N ARG A 120 -11.88 -3.23 2.51
CA ARG A 120 -13.11 -2.47 2.79
C ARG A 120 -13.03 -1.02 2.33
N VAL A 121 -11.92 -0.33 2.61
CA VAL A 121 -11.70 1.06 2.16
C VAL A 121 -11.72 1.14 0.64
N ALA A 122 -10.98 0.25 -0.03
CA ALA A 122 -10.90 0.19 -1.48
C ALA A 122 -12.27 -0.08 -2.11
N GLY A 123 -13.08 -0.97 -1.52
CA GLY A 123 -14.45 -1.24 -1.95
C GLY A 123 -15.36 -0.01 -1.90
N VAL A 124 -15.22 0.86 -0.90
CA VAL A 124 -16.00 2.11 -0.78
C VAL A 124 -15.70 3.09 -1.93
N VAL A 125 -14.46 3.11 -2.42
CA VAL A 125 -13.98 4.09 -3.42
C VAL A 125 -13.80 3.52 -4.81
N GLY A 126 -14.01 2.20 -4.98
CA GLY A 126 -13.82 1.50 -6.25
C GLY A 126 -12.35 1.38 -6.67
N LEU A 127 -11.42 1.32 -5.72
CA LEU A 127 -10.01 1.06 -5.98
C LEU A 127 -9.81 -0.44 -6.23
N PRO A 128 -9.26 -0.87 -7.38
CA PRO A 128 -8.98 -2.28 -7.63
C PRO A 128 -7.95 -2.82 -6.63
N LEU A 129 -8.09 -4.07 -6.22
CA LEU A 129 -7.02 -4.80 -5.54
C LEU A 129 -6.45 -5.87 -6.48
N ASP A 130 -5.15 -6.14 -6.35
CA ASP A 130 -4.51 -7.30 -6.95
C ASP A 130 -5.11 -8.59 -6.38
N ASP A 131 -5.20 -9.63 -7.21
CA ASP A 131 -5.87 -10.91 -6.87
C ASP A 131 -5.21 -11.61 -5.67
N ALA A 132 -3.92 -11.39 -5.43
CA ALA A 132 -3.21 -11.98 -4.29
C ALA A 132 -3.57 -11.32 -2.95
N SER A 133 -4.27 -10.17 -2.96
CA SER A 133 -4.57 -9.42 -1.74
C SER A 133 -5.52 -10.16 -0.81
N LEU A 134 -5.35 -9.95 0.50
CA LEU A 134 -6.28 -10.46 1.50
C LEU A 134 -7.65 -9.77 1.37
N ARG A 135 -8.72 -10.56 1.32
CA ARG A 135 -10.12 -10.10 1.16
C ARG A 135 -10.91 -10.25 2.45
N ALA A 136 -11.88 -9.36 2.65
CA ALA A 136 -12.80 -9.38 3.79
C ALA A 136 -13.91 -10.43 3.69
#